data_AF-A0A7Z2VXF8-F1
#
_entry.id   AF-A0A7Z2VXF8-F1
#
_cell.length_a   1.000
_cell.length_b   1.000
_cell.length_c   1.000
_cell.angle_alpha   90.00
_cell.angle_beta   90.00
_cell.angle_gamma   90.00
#
_symmetry.space_group_name_H-M   'P 1'
#
loop_
_entity.id
_entity.type
_entity.pdbx_description
1 polymer ?
#
loop_
_entity_poly.entity_id
_entity_poly.type
_entity_poly.pdbx_seq_one_letter_code
_entity_poly.pdbx_strand_id
1 'polypeptide(L)' 'MIDVQEIQRRIIELDVEHRDLDAVIDMLTRDGHTDQLQLRRLKKRKLQLKDHITLLKMQLVPDVPA' A
#
# COMPACT_ATOMS: atom_id res chain seq x y z
N MET A 1 16.36 14.21 -12.42
CA MET A 1 14.92 14.15 -12.76
C MET A 1 14.50 12.72 -12.48
N ILE A 2 13.57 12.47 -11.55
CA ILE A 2 13.09 11.10 -11.35
C ILE A 2 12.31 10.71 -12.61
N ASP A 3 12.64 9.57 -13.20
CA ASP A 3 12.00 9.12 -14.44
C ASP A 3 10.55 8.74 -14.16
N VAL A 4 9.62 9.23 -14.98
CA VAL A 4 8.19 8.87 -14.94
C VAL A 4 8.01 7.35 -14.96
N GLN A 5 8.84 6.64 -15.73
CA GLN A 5 8.84 5.18 -15.80
C GLN A 5 9.23 4.53 -14.47
N GLU A 6 10.18 5.13 -13.74
CA GLU A 6 10.61 4.65 -12.43
C GLU A 6 9.51 4.84 -11.38
N ILE A 7 8.82 5.99 -11.39
CA ILE A 7 7.68 6.25 -10.49
C ILE A 7 6.53 5.26 -10.78
N GLN A 8 6.22 5.02 -12.06
CA GLN A 8 5.20 4.05 -12.46
C GLN A 8 5.55 2.63 -12.00
N ARG A 9 6.80 2.20 -12.22
CA ARG A 9 7.30 0.90 -11.74
C ARG A 9 7.15 0.80 -10.22
N ARG A 10 7.52 1.86 -9.49
CA ARG A 10 7.43 1.88 -8.03
C ARG A 10 5.98 1.78 -7.54
N ILE A 11 5.03 2.43 -8.21
CA ILE A 11 3.61 2.31 -7.92
C ILE A 11 3.14 0.86 -8.08
N ILE A 12 3.54 0.19 -9.16
CA ILE A 12 3.17 -1.21 -9.41
C ILE A 12 3.71 -2.12 -8.30
N GLU A 13 4.98 -1.97 -7.94
CA GLU A 13 5.61 -2.75 -6.85
C GLU A 13 4.86 -2.56 -5.53
N LEU A 14 4.51 -1.33 -5.18
CA LEU A 14 3.77 -1.03 -3.96
C LEU A 14 2.32 -1.55 -4.00
N ASP A 15 1.66 -1.55 -5.16
CA ASP A 15 0.30 -2.08 -5.31
C ASP A 15 0.28 -3.60 -5.13
N VAL A 16 1.30 -4.30 -5.63
CA VAL A 16 1.49 -5.75 -5.38
C VAL A 16 1.69 -6.00 -3.89
N GLU A 17 2.63 -5.32 -3.24
CA GLU A 17 2.86 -5.49 -1.79
C GLU A 17 1.60 -5.16 -0.97
N HIS A 18 0.85 -4.15 -1.36
CA HIS A 18 -0.41 -3.78 -0.72
C HIS A 18 -1.47 -4.88 -0.83
N ARG A 19 -1.62 -5.50 -2.01
CA ARG A 19 -2.53 -6.64 -2.23
C ARG A 19 -2.13 -7.87 -1.45
N ASP A 20 -0.84 -8.18 -1.41
CA ASP A 20 -0.31 -9.31 -0.65
C ASP A 20 -0.57 -9.14 0.85
N LEU A 21 -0.34 -7.92 1.38
CA LEU A 21 -0.69 -7.61 2.77
C LEU A 21 -2.19 -7.75 3.04
N ASP A 22 -3.04 -7.42 2.07
CA ASP A 22 -4.48 -7.56 2.22
C ASP A 22 -4.89 -9.04 2.34
N ALA A 23 -4.35 -9.89 1.46
CA ALA A 23 -4.59 -11.33 1.52
C ALA A 23 -4.14 -11.95 2.85
N VAL A 24 -2.98 -11.52 3.36
CA VAL A 24 -2.49 -11.95 4.68
C VAL A 24 -3.41 -11.48 5.82
N ILE A 25 -3.87 -10.22 5.78
CA ILE A 25 -4.81 -9.69 6.77
C ILE A 25 -6.12 -10.47 6.75
N ASP A 26 -6.65 -10.78 5.57
CA ASP A 26 -7.89 -11.54 5.41
C ASP A 26 -7.76 -12.97 5.92
N MET A 27 -6.64 -13.65 5.61
CA MET A 27 -6.37 -14.99 6.12
C MET A 27 -6.31 -15.01 7.65
N LEU A 28 -5.54 -14.09 8.24
CA LEU A 28 -5.44 -13.95 9.70
C LEU A 28 -6.80 -13.61 10.33
N THR A 29 -7.58 -12.73 9.70
CA THR A 29 -8.90 -12.36 10.24
C THR A 29 -9.85 -13.55 10.27
N ARG A 30 -9.75 -14.47 9.30
CA ARG A 30 -10.59 -15.68 9.21
C ARG A 30 -10.20 -16.77 10.21
N ASP A 31 -8.92 -16.91 10.53
CA ASP A 31 -8.43 -17.96 11.45
C ASP A 31 -8.89 -17.76 12.91
N GLY A 32 -9.44 -16.61 13.28
CA GLY A 32 -10.12 -16.37 14.57
C GLY A 32 -9.21 -16.30 15.80
N HIS A 33 -7.99 -16.86 15.74
CA HIS A 33 -6.96 -16.85 16.79
C HIS A 33 -5.89 -15.77 16.56
N THR A 34 -6.25 -14.67 15.90
CA THR A 34 -5.27 -13.67 15.48
C THR A 34 -4.92 -12.69 16.59
N ASP A 35 -3.62 -12.52 16.81
CA ASP A 35 -3.06 -11.47 17.64
C ASP A 35 -3.50 -10.09 17.10
N GLN A 36 -4.34 -9.40 17.88
CA GLN A 36 -4.86 -8.08 17.52
C GLN A 36 -3.75 -7.05 17.31
N LEU A 37 -2.60 -7.17 18.00
CA LEU A 37 -1.47 -6.29 17.82
C LEU A 37 -0.82 -6.52 16.45
N GLN A 38 -0.65 -7.77 16.05
CA GLN A 38 -0.14 -8.13 14.72
C GLN A 38 -1.08 -7.60 13.62
N LEU A 39 -2.39 -7.82 13.76
CA LEU A 39 -3.38 -7.31 12.81
C LEU A 39 -3.34 -5.78 12.68
N ARG A 40 -3.22 -5.07 13.81
CA ARG A 40 -3.07 -3.59 13.82
C ARG A 40 -1.81 -3.13 13.11
N ARG A 41 -0.67 -3.82 13.31
CA ARG A 41 0.60 -3.51 12.63
C ARG A 41 0.50 -3.71 11.11
N LEU A 42 -0.11 -4.82 10.68
CA LEU A 42 -0.31 -5.10 9.24
C LEU A 42 -1.23 -4.08 8.58
N LYS A 43 -2.36 -3.75 9.23
CA LYS A 43 -3.28 -2.69 8.73
C LYS A 43 -2.60 -1.33 8.64
N LYS A 44 -1.77 -0.97 9.63
CA LYS A 44 -0.97 0.27 9.59
C LYS A 44 0.00 0.27 8.42
N ARG A 45 0.72 -0.84 8.18
CA ARG A 45 1.63 -0.96 7.02
C ARG A 45 0.87 -0.86 5.70
N LYS A 46 -0.30 -1.51 5.58
CA LYS A 46 -1.18 -1.40 4.40
C LYS A 46 -1.57 0.06 4.13
N LEU A 47 -1.95 0.81 5.17
CA LEU A 47 -2.26 2.24 5.05
C LEU A 47 -1.06 3.05 4.56
N GLN A 48 0.13 2.82 5.12
CA GLN A 48 1.35 3.51 4.68
C GLN A 48 1.69 3.26 3.21
N LEU A 49 1.51 2.03 2.71
CA LEU A 49 1.70 1.72 1.29
C LEU A 49 0.71 2.49 0.41
N LYS A 50 -0.56 2.53 0.80
CA LYS A 50 -1.60 3.30 0.09
C LYS A 50 -1.24 4.79 0.04
N ASP A 51 -0.78 5.36 1.15
CA ASP A 51 -0.37 6.76 1.23
C ASP A 51 0.84 7.03 0.32
N HIS A 52 1.85 6.15 0.32
CA HIS A 52 2.98 6.23 -0.60
C HIS A 52 2.57 6.15 -2.07
N ILE A 53 1.68 5.21 -2.42
CA ILE A 53 1.15 5.11 -3.79
C ILE A 53 0.46 6.41 -4.18
N THR A 54 -0.29 7.01 -3.26
CA THR A 54 -1.00 8.28 -3.50
C THR A 54 -0.02 9.41 -3.76
N LEU A 55 1.04 9.53 -2.95
CA LEU A 55 2.09 10.53 -3.14
C LEU A 55 2.82 10.36 -4.49
N LEU A 56 3.15 9.12 -4.87
CA LEU A 56 3.79 8.84 -6.16
C LEU A 56 2.85 9.14 -7.34
N LYS A 57 1.55 8.85 -7.21
CA LYS A 57 0.54 9.22 -8.21
C LYS A 57 0.40 10.73 -8.34
N MET A 58 0.43 11.47 -7.23
CA MET A 58 0.43 12.94 -7.25
C MET A 58 1.68 13.52 -7.93
N GLN A 59 2.83 12.85 -7.85
CA GLN A 59 4.03 13.26 -8.60
C GLN A 59 3.89 13.03 -10.13
N LEU A 60 3.05 12.07 -10.54
CA LEU A 60 2.76 11.78 -11.95
C LEU A 60 1.66 12.67 -12.54
N VAL A 61 0.75 13.19 -11.70
CA VAL A 61 -0.35 14.03 -12.14
C VAL A 61 -0.06 15.47 -11.71
N PRO A 62 0.33 16.37 -12.63
CA PRO A 62 0.77 17.72 -12.27
C PRO A 62 -0.31 18.59 -11.63
N ASP A 63 -1.58 18.15 -11.57
CA ASP A 63 -2.67 18.93 -11.00
C ASP A 63 -3.81 18.00 -10.54
N VAL A 64 -3.89 17.72 -9.23
CA VAL A 64 -5.12 17.18 -8.62
C VAL A 64 -5.42 18.06 -7.41
N PRO A 65 -6.40 18.97 -7.49
CA PRO A 65 -6.85 19.73 -6.33
C PRO A 65 -7.53 18.77 -5.35
N ALA A 66 -7.05 18.75 -4.11
CA ALA A 66 -7.66 18.02 -3.00
C ALA A 66 -8.97 18.69 -2.55
#